data_AF-A0A1G8AWG7-F1
#
_entry.id   AF-A0A1G8AWG7-F1
#
_cell.length_a   1.000
_cell.length_b   1.000
_cell.length_c   1.000
_cell.angle_alpha   90.00
_cell.angle_beta   90.00
_cell.angle_gamma   90.00
#
_symmetry.space_group_name_H-M   'P 1'
#
loop_
_entity.id
_entity.type
_entity.pdbx_description
1 polymer ?
#
loop_
_entity_poly.entity_id
_entity_poly.type
_entity_poly.pdbx_seq_one_letter_code
_entity_poly.pdbx_strand_id
1 'polypeptide(L)'
;MIIVQTKEKRQTYDTIRLYFKGGIFMNKEPANIKSFKIKNKANSKIHAKKRIQTHTHEFLGSTKLAEAGADRHNHRFAGVTSQAIRRGNSHVHVITVNTDFFNHLHQIRIITGPAIPVGNGKHVHFAKGRTTLNDGHVHNFEFSTLIQSPLI
;
A
#
# COMPACT_ATOMS: atom_id res chain seq x y z
N MET A 1 -29.85 -7.19 -26.37
CA MET A 1 -29.53 -7.01 -24.94
C MET A 1 -28.69 -8.22 -24.52
N ILE A 2 -27.36 -8.10 -24.56
CA ILE A 2 -26.45 -9.22 -24.29
C ILE A 2 -25.97 -9.11 -22.85
N ILE A 3 -26.41 -10.05 -22.01
CA ILE A 3 -25.98 -10.20 -20.63
C ILE A 3 -24.67 -11.00 -20.67
N VAL A 4 -23.54 -10.35 -20.39
CA VAL A 4 -22.25 -11.04 -20.19
C VAL A 4 -22.00 -11.17 -18.70
N GLN A 5 -22.25 -12.36 -18.17
CA GLN A 5 -21.97 -12.74 -16.80
C GLN A 5 -20.48 -13.07 -16.68
N THR A 6 -19.66 -12.16 -16.14
CA THR A 6 -18.24 -12.44 -15.88
C THR A 6 -18.05 -13.08 -14.51
N LYS A 7 -17.62 -14.34 -14.51
CA LYS A 7 -17.25 -15.13 -13.33
C LYS A 7 -16.25 -14.39 -12.44
N GLU A 8 -16.57 -14.26 -11.15
CA GLU A 8 -15.65 -13.87 -10.08
C GLU A 8 -14.45 -14.82 -10.04
N LYS A 9 -13.24 -14.31 -10.34
CA LYS A 9 -12.01 -14.92 -9.86
C LYS A 9 -11.69 -14.33 -8.49
N ARG A 10 -11.79 -15.16 -7.44
CA ARG A 10 -11.18 -14.92 -6.13
C ARG A 10 -9.70 -14.59 -6.36
N GLN A 11 -9.32 -13.33 -6.13
CA GLN A 11 -7.91 -12.97 -6.00
C GLN A 11 -7.48 -13.39 -4.60
N THR A 12 -6.77 -14.52 -4.54
CA THR A 12 -6.02 -14.95 -3.37
C THR A 12 -4.95 -13.90 -3.06
N TYR A 13 -4.99 -13.37 -1.84
CA TYR A 13 -3.99 -12.44 -1.34
C TYR A 13 -2.70 -13.21 -1.05
N ASP A 14 -1.73 -13.14 -1.97
CA ASP A 14 -0.36 -13.47 -1.63
C ASP A 14 0.13 -12.44 -0.61
N THR A 15 0.29 -12.92 0.61
CA THR A 15 0.88 -12.17 1.72
C THR A 15 2.33 -11.91 1.36
N ILE A 16 2.62 -10.77 0.75
CA ILE A 16 4.01 -10.34 0.56
C ILE A 16 4.58 -10.06 1.95
N ARG A 17 5.35 -11.02 2.43
CA ARG A 17 6.21 -10.91 3.62
C ARG A 17 7.32 -9.89 3.30
N LEU A 18 7.01 -8.61 3.43
CA LEU A 18 8.02 -7.55 3.44
C LEU A 18 8.72 -7.63 4.81
N TYR A 19 9.94 -8.17 4.81
CA TYR A 19 10.81 -8.13 5.97
C TYR A 19 11.21 -6.67 6.24
N PHE A 20 10.59 -6.05 7.24
CA PHE A 20 11.05 -4.80 7.84
C PHE A 20 12.14 -5.11 8.86
N LYS A 21 13.37 -4.67 8.59
CA LYS A 21 14.49 -4.74 9.52
C LYS A 21 14.66 -3.35 10.18
N GLY A 22 14.30 -3.23 11.45
CA GLY A 22 14.54 -2.03 12.27
C GLY A 22 13.32 -1.53 13.05
N GLY A 23 12.98 -2.21 14.15
CA GLY A 23 11.89 -1.81 15.05
C GLY A 23 11.52 -2.90 16.06
N ILE A 24 12.44 -3.15 16.99
CA ILE A 24 12.41 -3.90 18.25
C ILE A 24 11.10 -4.66 18.62
N PHE A 25 11.21 -5.99 18.76
CA PHE A 25 10.50 -6.77 19.79
C PHE A 25 11.46 -7.86 20.33
N MET A 26 11.79 -7.77 21.61
CA MET A 26 12.46 -8.77 22.48
C MET A 26 11.37 -9.66 23.12
N ASN A 27 11.48 -10.95 23.49
CA ASN A 27 12.57 -11.90 23.75
C ASN A 27 12.12 -13.34 23.39
N LYS A 28 13.02 -14.17 22.85
CA LYS A 28 13.21 -15.59 23.25
C LYS A 28 14.70 -15.91 23.14
N GLU A 29 15.24 -16.55 24.18
CA GLU A 29 16.66 -16.85 24.36
C GLU A 29 17.30 -17.68 23.21
N PRO A 30 18.61 -17.53 22.97
CA PRO A 30 19.27 -18.08 21.80
C PRO A 30 19.59 -19.58 21.94
N ALA A 31 19.20 -20.36 20.93
CA ALA A 31 19.75 -21.69 20.73
C ALA A 31 21.22 -21.59 20.29
N ASN A 32 22.04 -22.38 20.96
CA ASN A 32 23.48 -22.60 20.83
C ASN A 32 24.00 -22.65 19.38
N ILE A 33 24.73 -21.60 18.95
CA ILE A 33 25.47 -21.59 17.67
C ILE A 33 26.97 -21.58 17.97
N LYS A 34 27.63 -22.69 17.61
CA LYS A 34 29.09 -22.84 17.64
C LYS A 34 29.74 -21.71 16.83
N SER A 35 30.69 -21.01 17.45
CA SER A 35 31.43 -19.89 16.85
C SER A 35 32.21 -20.34 15.60
N PHE A 36 31.72 -19.98 14.42
CA PHE A 36 32.48 -20.10 13.17
C PHE A 36 33.36 -18.85 13.01
N LYS A 37 34.69 -19.04 13.05
CA LYS A 37 35.66 -17.97 12.75
C LYS A 37 35.60 -17.63 11.26
N ILE A 38 34.96 -16.52 10.91
CA ILE A 38 35.03 -15.95 9.55
C ILE A 38 36.34 -15.18 9.44
N LYS A 39 37.25 -15.68 8.60
CA LYS A 39 38.48 -14.97 8.22
C LYS A 39 38.11 -13.76 7.36
N ASN A 40 38.38 -12.56 7.87
CA ASN A 40 38.21 -11.31 7.13
C ASN A 40 39.13 -11.29 5.90
N LYS A 41 38.53 -11.29 4.71
CA LYS A 41 39.23 -10.95 3.46
C LYS A 41 38.66 -9.65 2.91
N ALA A 42 39.58 -8.79 2.51
CA ALA A 42 39.45 -7.34 2.40
C ALA A 42 38.46 -6.82 1.33
N ASN A 43 37.94 -5.62 1.60
CA ASN A 43 37.53 -4.56 0.68
C ASN A 43 36.87 -4.97 -0.64
N SER A 44 35.54 -5.07 -0.63
CA SER A 44 34.75 -4.59 -1.77
C SER A 44 34.03 -3.32 -1.33
N LYS A 45 34.43 -2.17 -1.88
CA LYS A 45 33.65 -0.94 -1.79
C LYS A 45 32.38 -1.17 -2.62
N ILE A 46 31.36 -1.76 -2.00
CA ILE A 46 30.01 -1.78 -2.55
C ILE A 46 29.55 -0.33 -2.55
N HIS A 47 29.69 0.35 -3.68
CA HIS A 47 29.02 1.63 -3.90
C HIS A 47 27.52 1.36 -3.84
N ALA A 48 26.94 1.47 -2.65
CA ALA A 48 25.50 1.41 -2.45
C ALA A 48 24.89 2.53 -3.31
N LYS A 49 24.33 2.15 -4.46
CA LYS A 49 23.71 3.07 -5.42
C LYS A 49 22.62 3.82 -4.66
N LYS A 50 22.87 5.09 -4.29
CA LYS A 50 21.96 5.92 -3.51
C LYS A 50 20.65 5.99 -4.30
N ARG A 51 19.57 5.40 -3.76
CA ARG A 51 18.26 5.41 -4.42
C ARG A 51 17.73 6.84 -4.41
N ILE A 52 17.75 7.49 -5.57
CA ILE A 52 17.27 8.86 -5.74
C ILE A 52 15.77 8.86 -5.42
N GLN A 53 15.34 9.71 -4.49
CA GLN A 53 13.92 9.95 -4.22
C GLN A 53 13.32 10.71 -5.41
N THR A 54 12.12 10.33 -5.84
CA THR A 54 11.45 10.97 -6.98
C THR A 54 10.24 11.75 -6.50
N HIS A 55 9.10 11.09 -6.35
CA HIS A 55 7.82 11.73 -6.08
C HIS A 55 6.86 10.79 -5.36
N THR A 56 5.84 11.42 -4.80
CA THR A 56 4.68 10.83 -4.14
C THR A 56 3.42 11.52 -4.64
N HIS A 57 2.26 10.98 -4.29
CA HIS A 57 1.00 11.65 -4.53
C HIS A 57 0.20 11.78 -3.24
N GLU A 58 -0.47 12.90 -3.08
CA GLU A 58 -1.54 13.02 -2.09
C GLU A 58 -2.75 12.21 -2.54
N PHE A 59 -3.58 11.81 -1.60
CA PHE A 59 -4.87 11.21 -1.90
C PHE A 59 -5.87 11.50 -0.80
N LEU A 60 -7.14 11.52 -1.18
CA LEU A 60 -8.29 11.46 -0.30
C LEU A 60 -9.28 10.46 -0.87
N GLY A 61 -10.07 9.87 0.00
CA GLY A 61 -11.10 8.92 -0.40
C GLY A 61 -12.12 8.69 0.68
N SER A 62 -13.15 7.96 0.30
CA SER A 62 -14.15 7.44 1.22
C SER A 62 -14.44 6.00 0.88
N THR A 63 -14.78 5.23 1.89
CA THR A 63 -15.28 3.89 1.69
C THR A 63 -16.73 3.94 1.20
N LYS A 64 -17.14 2.88 0.51
CA LYS A 64 -18.55 2.62 0.19
C LYS A 64 -19.27 2.22 1.47
N LEU A 65 -20.59 2.37 1.49
CA LEU A 65 -21.41 2.00 2.64
C LEU A 65 -21.32 0.48 2.87
N ALA A 66 -21.21 0.09 4.14
CA ALA A 66 -21.37 -1.30 4.59
C ALA A 66 -22.58 -1.39 5.50
N GLU A 67 -22.96 -2.62 5.85
CA GLU A 67 -24.09 -2.92 6.73
C GLU A 67 -25.44 -2.36 6.23
N ALA A 68 -26.48 -2.47 7.04
CA ALA A 68 -27.84 -2.08 6.71
C ALA A 68 -28.54 -1.48 7.94
N GLY A 69 -29.67 -0.79 7.72
CA GLY A 69 -30.44 -0.20 8.82
C GLY A 69 -29.68 0.92 9.55
N ALA A 70 -29.79 0.94 10.88
CA ALA A 70 -29.16 1.94 11.74
C ALA A 70 -27.63 1.87 11.76
N ASP A 71 -27.07 0.69 11.46
CA ASP A 71 -25.62 0.45 11.46
C ASP A 71 -24.99 0.81 10.11
N ARG A 72 -25.76 1.23 9.10
CA ARG A 72 -25.22 1.55 7.78
C ARG A 72 -24.35 2.82 7.83
N HIS A 73 -23.04 2.67 7.63
CA HIS A 73 -22.11 3.79 7.64
C HIS A 73 -20.96 3.62 6.62
N ASN A 74 -20.10 4.63 6.55
CA ASN A 74 -18.86 4.61 5.80
C ASN A 74 -17.77 5.39 6.54
N HIS A 75 -16.56 5.37 6.00
CA HIS A 75 -15.42 6.06 6.55
C HIS A 75 -14.71 6.90 5.50
N ARG A 76 -13.95 7.91 5.95
CA ARG A 76 -13.07 8.74 5.12
C ARG A 76 -11.62 8.40 5.39
N PHE A 77 -10.74 8.70 4.44
CA PHE A 77 -9.30 8.56 4.61
C PHE A 77 -8.55 9.54 3.70
N ALA A 78 -7.35 9.94 4.11
CA ALA A 78 -6.46 10.79 3.33
C ALA A 78 -5.00 10.56 3.72
N GLY A 79 -4.07 10.88 2.82
CA GLY A 79 -2.64 10.75 3.10
C GLY A 79 -1.77 11.00 1.88
N VAL A 80 -0.52 10.55 1.98
CA VAL A 80 0.48 10.62 0.91
C VAL A 80 1.00 9.21 0.64
N THR A 81 1.14 8.86 -0.63
CA THR A 81 1.63 7.53 -1.03
C THR A 81 3.10 7.32 -0.64
N SER A 82 3.58 6.06 -0.70
CA SER A 82 5.02 5.78 -0.69
C SER A 82 5.74 6.47 -1.85
N GLN A 83 7.08 6.46 -1.83
CA GLN A 83 7.89 6.75 -3.01
C GLN A 83 7.52 5.82 -4.18
N ALA A 84 7.68 6.31 -5.40
CA ALA A 84 7.43 5.54 -6.62
C ALA A 84 8.26 4.25 -6.67
N ILE A 85 7.60 3.15 -7.03
CA ILE A 85 8.19 1.83 -7.23
C ILE A 85 8.07 1.46 -8.70
N ARG A 86 9.21 1.32 -9.39
CA ARG A 86 9.25 1.00 -10.82
C ARG A 86 8.59 -0.35 -11.07
N ARG A 87 7.69 -0.40 -12.07
CA ARG A 87 7.01 -1.62 -12.50
C ARG A 87 6.81 -1.59 -14.02
N GLY A 88 7.65 -2.33 -14.75
CA GLY A 88 7.68 -2.29 -16.21
C GLY A 88 8.03 -0.91 -16.75
N ASN A 89 7.24 -0.43 -17.71
CA ASN A 89 7.36 0.91 -18.30
C ASN A 89 6.72 2.02 -17.44
N SER A 90 6.04 1.68 -16.34
CA SER A 90 5.36 2.61 -15.42
C SER A 90 5.95 2.51 -14.00
N HIS A 91 5.28 3.12 -13.01
CA HIS A 91 5.50 2.88 -11.59
C HIS A 91 4.16 2.75 -10.86
N VAL A 92 4.24 2.33 -9.60
CA VAL A 92 3.12 2.21 -8.66
C VAL A 92 3.56 2.76 -7.31
N HIS A 93 2.60 2.96 -6.40
CA HIS A 93 2.89 3.33 -5.02
C HIS A 93 2.20 2.39 -4.03
N VAL A 94 2.76 2.27 -2.83
CA VAL A 94 2.15 1.60 -1.68
C VAL A 94 1.44 2.65 -0.83
N ILE A 95 0.25 2.31 -0.35
CA ILE A 95 -0.53 3.12 0.58
C ILE A 95 -0.78 2.27 1.82
N THR A 96 -0.55 2.85 3.00
CA THR A 96 -0.91 2.29 4.29
C THR A 96 -1.45 3.42 5.15
N VAL A 97 -2.74 3.37 5.46
CA VAL A 97 -3.44 4.46 6.16
C VAL A 97 -4.58 3.89 6.99
N ASN A 98 -4.96 4.60 8.06
CA ASN A 98 -6.20 4.34 8.78
C ASN A 98 -7.32 5.17 8.17
N THR A 99 -8.55 4.68 8.28
CA THR A 99 -9.71 5.54 8.10
C THR A 99 -9.88 6.49 9.29
N ASP A 100 -10.77 7.47 9.14
CA ASP A 100 -11.33 8.19 10.27
C ASP A 100 -12.08 7.26 11.22
N PHE A 101 -12.38 7.79 12.40
CA PHE A 101 -13.08 7.07 13.46
C PHE A 101 -14.58 7.40 13.40
N PHE A 102 -15.39 6.36 13.24
CA PHE A 102 -16.84 6.39 13.42
C PHE A 102 -17.24 5.08 14.08
N ASN A 103 -17.36 5.08 15.42
CA ASN A 103 -17.45 3.88 16.29
C ASN A 103 -16.19 2.99 16.26
N HIS A 104 -15.68 2.66 15.08
CA HIS A 104 -14.41 2.00 14.86
C HIS A 104 -13.62 2.67 13.72
N LEU A 105 -12.47 2.12 13.39
CA LEU A 105 -11.65 2.50 12.24
C LEU A 105 -11.19 1.24 11.51
N HIS A 106 -10.82 1.38 10.24
CA HIS A 106 -10.14 0.30 9.52
C HIS A 106 -8.78 0.72 9.01
N GLN A 107 -7.96 -0.27 8.67
CA GLN A 107 -6.73 -0.07 7.91
C GLN A 107 -6.97 -0.31 6.42
N ILE A 108 -6.31 0.50 5.60
CA ILE A 108 -6.18 0.31 4.15
C ILE A 108 -4.72 0.02 3.86
N ARG A 109 -4.46 -1.09 3.18
CA ARG A 109 -3.13 -1.46 2.64
C ARG A 109 -3.27 -1.85 1.18
N ILE A 110 -2.74 -1.03 0.28
CA ILE A 110 -2.95 -1.23 -1.15
C ILE A 110 -1.75 -0.77 -1.98
N ILE A 111 -1.59 -1.39 -3.15
CA ILE A 111 -0.71 -0.93 -4.22
C ILE A 111 -1.57 -0.29 -5.30
N THR A 112 -1.22 0.92 -5.73
CA THR A 112 -1.95 1.62 -6.78
C THR A 112 -1.83 0.91 -8.14
N GLY A 113 -2.71 1.27 -9.07
CA GLY A 113 -2.54 0.99 -10.49
C GLY A 113 -1.34 1.73 -11.10
N PRO A 114 -1.01 1.46 -12.38
CA PRO A 114 0.02 2.20 -13.11
C PRO A 114 -0.36 3.69 -13.27
N ALA A 115 0.62 4.50 -13.68
CA ALA A 115 0.42 5.92 -13.93
C ALA A 115 -0.58 6.12 -15.08
N ILE A 116 -1.56 6.99 -14.86
CA ILE A 116 -2.58 7.39 -15.84
C ILE A 116 -2.30 8.85 -16.24
N PRO A 117 -1.86 9.12 -17.48
CA PRO A 117 -1.57 10.47 -17.93
C PRO A 117 -2.79 11.37 -17.87
N VAL A 118 -2.61 12.62 -17.42
CA VAL A 118 -3.66 13.65 -17.39
C VAL A 118 -3.27 14.91 -18.18
N GLY A 119 -2.21 14.84 -18.99
CA GLY A 119 -1.69 15.94 -19.81
C GLY A 119 -0.53 16.69 -19.15
N ASN A 120 0.18 17.50 -19.94
CA ASN A 120 1.30 18.36 -19.50
C ASN A 120 2.38 17.62 -18.68
N GLY A 121 2.65 16.36 -19.00
CA GLY A 121 3.62 15.53 -18.28
C GLY A 121 3.18 15.10 -16.87
N LYS A 122 1.92 15.34 -16.48
CA LYS A 122 1.36 14.94 -15.19
C LYS A 122 0.58 13.64 -15.30
N HIS A 123 0.47 12.93 -14.18
CA HIS A 123 -0.33 11.71 -14.07
C HIS A 123 -0.94 11.57 -12.68
N VAL A 124 -1.90 10.65 -12.59
CA VAL A 124 -2.52 10.17 -11.34
C VAL A 124 -2.42 8.65 -11.28
N HIS A 125 -2.78 8.07 -10.14
CA HIS A 125 -2.95 6.63 -9.99
C HIS A 125 -4.34 6.30 -9.46
N PHE A 126 -4.95 5.25 -9.99
CA PHE A 126 -6.21 4.70 -9.46
C PHE A 126 -5.95 3.56 -8.47
N ALA A 127 -6.80 3.43 -7.46
CA ALA A 127 -6.77 2.32 -6.52
C ALA A 127 -8.20 1.87 -6.15
N LYS A 128 -8.40 0.55 -6.04
CA LYS A 128 -9.66 -0.04 -5.55
C LYS A 128 -9.36 -1.24 -4.65
N GLY A 129 -10.11 -1.39 -3.58
CA GLY A 129 -9.84 -2.45 -2.61
C GLY A 129 -10.88 -2.56 -1.52
N ARG A 130 -10.49 -3.22 -0.43
CA ARG A 130 -11.29 -3.39 0.77
C ARG A 130 -10.46 -3.05 2.00
N THR A 131 -11.13 -2.56 3.03
CA THR A 131 -10.51 -2.32 4.33
C THR A 131 -10.20 -3.65 5.05
N THR A 132 -9.41 -3.59 6.13
CA THR A 132 -9.26 -4.73 7.06
C THR A 132 -10.60 -5.06 7.73
N LEU A 133 -10.82 -6.32 8.11
CA LEU A 133 -11.98 -6.70 8.94
C LEU A 133 -11.86 -6.05 10.31
N ASN A 134 -12.83 -5.22 10.69
CA ASN A 134 -13.00 -4.69 12.03
C ASN A 134 -14.48 -4.60 12.33
N ASP A 135 -14.86 -4.73 13.61
CA ASP A 135 -16.27 -4.67 14.05
C ASP A 135 -17.22 -5.57 13.23
N GLY A 136 -16.72 -6.74 12.83
CA GLY A 136 -17.50 -7.73 12.08
C GLY A 136 -17.68 -7.46 10.57
N HIS A 137 -17.22 -6.33 10.01
CA HIS A 137 -17.38 -6.04 8.59
C HIS A 137 -16.17 -5.35 7.93
N VAL A 138 -16.30 -5.10 6.63
CA VAL A 138 -15.31 -4.43 5.78
C VAL A 138 -16.03 -3.51 4.81
N HIS A 139 -15.34 -2.46 4.36
CA HIS A 139 -15.84 -1.61 3.30
C HIS A 139 -15.04 -1.77 2.02
N ASN A 140 -15.73 -1.77 0.88
CA ASN A 140 -15.09 -1.54 -0.41
C ASN A 140 -14.71 -0.06 -0.56
N PHE A 141 -13.70 0.26 -1.35
CA PHE A 141 -13.37 1.64 -1.72
C PHE A 141 -12.78 1.69 -3.13
N GLU A 142 -12.87 2.88 -3.73
CA GLU A 142 -12.16 3.22 -4.95
C GLU A 142 -11.86 4.71 -4.96
N PHE A 143 -10.67 5.11 -5.40
CA PHE A 143 -10.24 6.49 -5.47
C PHE A 143 -9.09 6.67 -6.46
N SER A 144 -8.83 7.92 -6.82
CA SER A 144 -7.63 8.33 -7.52
C SER A 144 -6.75 9.16 -6.59
N THR A 145 -5.44 9.06 -6.77
CA THR A 145 -4.52 10.03 -6.18
C THR A 145 -4.72 11.40 -6.81
N LEU A 146 -4.23 12.44 -6.14
CA LEU A 146 -4.06 13.76 -6.73
C LEU A 146 -2.90 13.75 -7.73
N ILE A 147 -2.82 14.82 -8.53
CA ILE A 147 -1.80 14.99 -9.56
C ILE A 147 -0.38 15.01 -8.96
N GLN A 148 0.59 14.51 -9.71
CA GLN A 148 2.00 14.69 -9.35
C GLN A 148 2.34 16.18 -9.30
N SER A 149 3.13 16.58 -8.30
CA SER A 149 3.72 17.93 -8.18
C SER A 149 2.69 19.04 -8.46
N PRO A 150 1.82 19.35 -7.47
CA PRO A 150 0.80 20.37 -7.66
C PRO A 150 1.40 21.76 -7.89
N LEU A 151 2.65 21.97 -7.49
CA LEU A 151 3.42 23.18 -7.75
C LEU A 151 4.52 22.88 -8.77
N ILE A 152 4.64 23.82 -9.73
CA ILE A 152 5.54 23.82 -10.90
C ILE A 152 5.06 22.89 -12.02
#